data_AF-A0A2N6CS08-F1
#
_entry.id   AF-A0A2N6CS08-F1
#
_cell.length_a   1.000
_cell.length_b   1.000
_cell.length_c   1.000
_cell.angle_alpha   90.00
_cell.angle_beta   90.00
_cell.angle_gamma   90.00
#
_symmetry.space_group_name_H-M   'P 1'
#
loop_
_entity.id
_entity.type
_entity.pdbx_description
1 polymer ?
#
loop_
_entity_poly.entity_id
_entity_poly.type
_entity_poly.pdbx_seq_one_letter_code
_entity_poly.pdbx_strand_id
1 'polypeptide(L)'
;MLLPRQKLSDEKRKLLKLYSALNEQDKLSLLAFAEFLLQRAGPVSEADELGPVPEPKPIPRPEVESVVAAIKRLSESYHMLERSALLTETSSLMTAHIMHGRGASEVIDELETLFERHHQEFLSKRREQ
;
A
#
# COMPACT_ATOMS: atom_id res chain seq x y z
N MET A 1 -18.49 6.59 12.53
CA MET A 1 -17.39 6.01 11.73
C MET A 1 -16.25 7.03 11.72
N LEU A 2 -15.13 6.73 12.37
CA LEU A 2 -13.96 7.61 12.44
C LEU A 2 -12.93 7.10 11.43
N LEU A 3 -12.75 7.83 10.33
CA LEU A 3 -11.67 7.58 9.38
C LEU A 3 -10.31 7.79 10.09
N PRO A 4 -9.29 6.96 9.80
CA PRO A 4 -7.96 7.12 10.38
C PRO A 4 -7.39 8.49 9.97
N ARG A 5 -6.88 9.24 10.95
CA ARG A 5 -6.14 10.49 10.70
C ARG A 5 -4.84 10.17 9.97
N GLN A 6 -4.86 10.13 8.64
CA GLN A 6 -3.63 10.10 7.85
C GLN A 6 -2.79 11.33 8.21
N LYS A 7 -1.54 11.10 8.64
CA LYS A 7 -0.58 12.18 8.88
C LYS A 7 -0.28 12.87 7.56
N LEU A 8 -0.54 14.17 7.48
CA LEU A 8 -0.15 15.02 6.34
C LEU A 8 1.38 15.00 6.17
N SER A 9 1.86 14.85 4.93
CA SER A 9 3.29 14.99 4.60
C SER A 9 3.81 16.39 4.94
N ASP A 10 5.13 16.54 5.09
CA ASP A 10 5.76 17.83 5.41
C ASP A 10 5.44 18.89 4.34
N GLU A 11 5.38 18.49 3.07
CA GLU A 11 5.01 19.34 1.93
C GLU A 11 3.57 19.84 2.01
N LYS A 12 2.61 18.93 2.31
CA LYS A 12 1.20 19.30 2.50
C LYS A 12 1.01 20.26 3.67
N ARG A 13 1.76 20.06 4.76
CA ARG A 13 1.75 20.98 5.92
C ARG A 13 2.32 22.36 5.56
N LYS A 14 3.40 22.41 4.78
CA LYS A 14 3.99 23.67 4.29
C LYS A 14 3.03 24.44 3.41
N LEU A 15 2.35 23.76 2.46
CA LEU A 15 1.35 24.37 1.59
C LEU A 15 0.20 24.99 2.38
N LEU A 16 -0.36 24.26 3.36
CA LEU A 16 -1.43 24.76 4.20
C LEU A 16 -1.02 25.99 5.03
N LYS A 17 0.21 25.99 5.55
CA LYS A 17 0.76 27.14 6.28
C LYS A 17 0.85 28.37 5.36
N LEU A 18 1.39 28.21 4.15
CA LEU A 18 1.49 29.30 3.18
C LEU A 18 0.11 29.81 2.78
N TYR A 19 -0.81 28.90 2.43
CA TYR A 19 -2.19 29.25 2.07
C TYR A 19 -2.92 30.02 3.18
N SER A 20 -2.72 29.64 4.44
CA SER A 20 -3.33 30.32 5.58
C SER A 20 -2.84 31.78 5.74
N ALA A 21 -1.63 32.08 5.29
CA ALA A 21 -1.00 33.40 5.38
C ALA A 21 -1.31 34.32 4.18
N LEU A 22 -1.91 33.80 3.11
CA LEU A 22 -2.28 34.56 1.92
C LEU A 22 -3.56 35.38 2.14
N ASN A 23 -3.65 36.53 1.44
CA ASN A 23 -4.90 37.27 1.31
C ASN A 23 -5.90 36.53 0.39
N GLU A 24 -7.14 37.01 0.33
CA GLU A 24 -8.20 36.34 -0.45
C GLU A 24 -7.90 36.28 -1.96
N GLN A 25 -7.34 37.36 -2.51
CA GLN A 25 -7.00 37.42 -3.93
C GLN A 25 -5.91 36.40 -4.29
N ASP A 26 -4.86 36.30 -3.48
CA ASP A 26 -3.75 35.36 -3.70
C ASP A 26 -4.20 33.90 -3.49
N LYS A 27 -5.14 33.65 -2.57
CA LYS A 27 -5.76 32.32 -2.41
C LYS A 27 -6.51 31.90 -3.67
N LEU A 28 -7.30 32.80 -4.25
CA LEU A 28 -8.02 32.55 -5.50
C LEU A 28 -7.06 32.31 -6.66
N SER A 29 -5.97 33.09 -6.76
CA SER A 29 -4.94 32.86 -7.76
C SER A 29 -4.23 31.51 -7.59
N LEU A 30 -3.94 31.09 -6.35
CA LEU A 30 -3.35 29.78 -6.10
C LEU A 30 -4.29 28.64 -6.52
N LEU A 31 -5.59 28.76 -6.21
CA LEU A 31 -6.58 27.76 -6.60
C LEU A 31 -6.72 27.69 -8.13
N ALA A 32 -6.85 28.83 -8.81
CA ALA A 32 -6.91 28.88 -10.27
C ALA A 32 -5.67 28.27 -10.92
N PHE A 33 -4.49 28.49 -10.33
CA PHE A 33 -3.26 27.88 -10.80
C PHE A 33 -3.21 26.37 -10.55
N ALA A 34 -3.68 25.89 -9.39
CA ALA A 34 -3.78 24.46 -9.11
C ALA A 34 -4.76 23.76 -10.07
N GLU A 35 -5.89 24.38 -10.37
CA GLU A 35 -6.86 23.90 -11.38
C GLU A 35 -6.25 23.87 -12.78
N PHE A 36 -5.52 24.92 -13.16
CA PHE A 36 -4.79 24.96 -14.42
C PHE A 36 -3.73 23.85 -14.51
N LEU A 37 -2.97 23.61 -13.45
CA LEU A 37 -1.99 22.52 -13.41
C LEU A 37 -2.66 21.16 -13.55
N LEU A 38 -3.81 20.95 -12.90
CA LEU A 38 -4.59 19.72 -13.00
C LEU A 38 -5.12 19.50 -14.42
N GLN A 39 -5.63 20.55 -15.07
CA GLN A 39 -6.10 20.47 -16.46
C GLN A 39 -4.95 20.29 -17.47
N ARG A 40 -3.80 20.94 -17.23
CA ARG A 40 -2.60 20.86 -18.08
C ARG A 40 -1.93 19.48 -18.01
N ALA A 41 -2.01 18.82 -16.86
CA ALA A 41 -1.48 17.46 -16.69
C ALA A 41 -2.22 16.43 -17.58
N GLY A 42 -3.26 16.84 -18.32
CA GLY A 42 -4.14 15.94 -19.07
C GLY A 42 -4.99 15.12 -18.11
N PRO A 43 -5.78 14.14 -18.60
CA PRO A 43 -6.17 13.04 -17.73
C PRO A 43 -4.87 12.44 -17.21
N VAL A 44 -4.53 12.73 -15.96
CA VAL A 44 -3.54 11.99 -15.22
C VAL A 44 -4.11 10.59 -15.18
N SER A 45 -3.69 9.72 -16.11
CA SER A 45 -3.84 8.29 -15.85
C SER A 45 -3.17 8.10 -14.50
N GLU A 46 -3.89 7.51 -13.54
CA GLU A 46 -3.43 7.26 -12.18
C GLU A 46 -2.07 6.53 -12.15
N ALA A 47 -1.65 5.98 -13.30
CA ALA A 47 -0.28 5.60 -13.66
C ALA A 47 0.83 6.61 -13.27
N ASP A 48 0.63 7.92 -13.38
CA ASP A 48 1.68 8.92 -13.09
C ASP A 48 1.75 9.31 -11.59
N GLU A 49 0.65 9.21 -10.84
CA GLU A 49 0.66 9.45 -9.38
C GLU A 49 1.23 8.26 -8.60
N LEU A 50 1.13 7.05 -9.14
CA LEU A 50 1.52 5.82 -8.45
C LEU A 50 3.01 5.44 -8.59
N GLY A 51 3.80 6.25 -9.31
CA GLY A 51 5.18 5.93 -9.62
C GLY A 51 5.34 4.60 -10.38
N PRO A 52 6.59 4.17 -10.64
CA PRO A 52 6.85 2.85 -11.24
C PRO A 52 6.16 1.77 -10.42
N VAL A 53 5.56 0.77 -11.11
CA VAL A 53 4.92 -0.37 -10.47
C VAL A 53 5.93 -0.96 -9.46
N PRO A 54 5.66 -0.91 -8.15
CA PRO A 54 6.58 -1.44 -7.18
C PRO A 54 6.62 -2.96 -7.35
N GLU A 55 7.73 -3.46 -7.88
CA GLU A 55 7.95 -4.89 -8.03
C GLU A 55 8.22 -5.53 -6.66
N PRO A 56 7.71 -6.74 -6.42
CA PRO A 56 8.04 -7.47 -5.21
C PRO A 56 9.55 -7.75 -5.17
N LYS A 57 10.18 -7.51 -4.03
CA LYS A 57 11.59 -7.85 -3.82
C LYS A 57 11.70 -9.36 -3.61
N PRO A 58 12.39 -10.11 -4.49
CA PRO A 58 12.50 -11.55 -4.30
C PRO A 58 13.44 -11.86 -3.13
N ILE A 59 12.87 -12.22 -1.97
CA ILE A 59 13.62 -12.71 -0.81
C ILE A 59 13.48 -14.24 -0.77
N PRO A 60 14.58 -15.00 -0.94
CA PRO A 60 14.53 -16.46 -0.99
C PRO A 60 14.09 -17.05 0.34
N ARG A 61 13.37 -18.17 0.27
CA ARG A 61 12.94 -18.94 1.43
C ARG A 61 14.14 -19.64 2.10
N PRO A 62 14.35 -19.49 3.43
CA PRO A 62 15.35 -20.25 4.18
C PRO A 62 15.01 -21.75 4.26
N GLU A 63 16.02 -22.62 4.45
CA GLU A 63 15.81 -24.09 4.57
C GLU A 63 14.96 -24.49 5.79
N VAL A 64 15.09 -23.74 6.89
CA VAL A 64 14.25 -23.90 8.08
C VAL A 64 13.60 -22.55 8.38
N GLU A 65 12.29 -22.48 8.20
CA GLU A 65 11.52 -21.26 8.35
C GLU A 65 10.29 -21.50 9.25
N SER A 66 10.03 -20.55 10.15
CA SER A 66 8.79 -20.54 10.94
C SER A 66 7.73 -19.70 10.23
N VAL A 67 6.46 -19.97 10.51
CA VAL A 67 5.33 -19.22 9.94
C VAL A 67 5.46 -17.71 10.17
N VAL A 68 5.94 -17.30 11.36
CA VAL A 68 6.19 -15.88 11.69
C VAL A 68 7.30 -15.29 10.81
N ALA A 69 8.39 -16.04 10.60
CA ALA A 69 9.50 -15.62 9.74
C ALA A 69 9.04 -15.50 8.28
N ALA A 70 8.21 -16.42 7.81
CA ALA A 70 7.61 -16.35 6.48
C ALA A 70 6.70 -15.12 6.30
N ILE A 71 5.83 -14.82 7.27
CA ILE A 71 4.99 -13.59 7.21
C ILE A 71 5.88 -12.35 7.12
N LYS A 72 6.97 -12.29 7.89
CA LYS A 72 7.91 -11.17 7.85
C LYS A 72 8.61 -11.07 6.50
N ARG A 73 9.16 -12.18 5.99
CA ARG A 73 9.80 -12.28 4.68
C ARG A 73 8.85 -11.84 3.56
N LEU A 74 7.64 -12.41 3.52
CA LEU A 74 6.64 -12.09 2.50
C LEU A 74 6.16 -10.64 2.61
N SER A 75 6.01 -10.08 3.81
CA SER A 75 5.68 -8.66 3.98
C SER A 75 6.78 -7.72 3.49
N GLU A 76 8.05 -8.15 3.56
CA GLU A 76 9.19 -7.41 3.00
C GLU A 76 9.30 -7.59 1.48
N SER A 77 9.04 -8.80 0.98
CA SER A 77 8.98 -9.09 -0.46
C SER A 77 7.85 -8.29 -1.12
N TYR A 78 6.68 -8.25 -0.49
CA TYR A 78 5.48 -7.60 -1.01
C TYR A 78 5.20 -6.25 -0.32
N HIS A 79 6.22 -5.40 -0.24
CA HIS A 79 6.14 -4.14 0.50
C HIS A 79 5.10 -3.13 -0.01
N MET A 80 4.59 -3.32 -1.23
CA MET A 80 3.53 -2.49 -1.83
C MET A 80 2.11 -2.91 -1.44
N LEU A 81 1.93 -4.07 -0.80
CA LEU A 81 0.61 -4.50 -0.32
C LEU A 81 0.27 -3.82 1.02
N GLU A 82 -0.99 -3.43 1.16
CA GLU A 82 -1.53 -2.88 2.40
C GLU A 82 -1.52 -3.93 3.51
N ARG A 83 -0.67 -3.71 4.53
CA ARG A 83 -0.46 -4.66 5.65
C ARG A 83 -1.75 -4.98 6.39
N SER A 84 -2.69 -4.04 6.48
CA SER A 84 -3.98 -4.23 7.15
C SER A 84 -4.86 -5.30 6.47
N ALA A 85 -4.85 -5.36 5.14
CA ALA A 85 -5.57 -6.37 4.37
C ALA A 85 -4.96 -7.76 4.58
N LEU A 86 -3.63 -7.84 4.57
CA LEU A 86 -2.88 -9.08 4.78
C LEU A 86 -3.02 -9.62 6.22
N LEU A 87 -3.07 -8.76 7.23
CA LEU A 87 -3.15 -9.14 8.65
C LEU A 87 -4.43 -9.92 9.00
N THR A 88 -5.54 -9.65 8.31
CA THR A 88 -6.81 -10.33 8.59
C THR A 88 -6.78 -11.80 8.15
N GLU A 89 -6.30 -12.06 6.94
CA GLU A 89 -6.21 -13.43 6.40
C GLU A 89 -5.04 -14.21 7.00
N THR A 90 -3.89 -13.56 7.24
CA THR A 90 -2.75 -14.20 7.94
C THR A 90 -3.09 -14.61 9.37
N SER A 91 -3.91 -13.84 10.09
CA SER A 91 -4.38 -14.19 11.45
C SER A 91 -5.26 -15.44 11.46
N SER A 92 -6.09 -15.62 10.41
CA SER A 92 -6.91 -16.82 10.23
C SER A 92 -6.03 -18.05 9.98
N LEU A 93 -5.02 -17.92 9.11
CA LEU A 93 -4.04 -18.97 8.82
C LEU A 93 -3.20 -19.36 10.05
N MET A 94 -2.79 -18.37 10.86
CA MET A 94 -2.12 -18.62 12.15
C MET A 94 -3.01 -19.37 13.13
N THR A 95 -4.29 -19.00 13.23
CA THR A 95 -5.25 -19.68 14.10
C THR A 95 -5.43 -21.12 13.66
N ALA A 96 -5.56 -21.37 12.35
CA ALA A 96 -5.65 -22.72 11.81
C ALA A 96 -4.36 -23.54 12.05
N HIS A 97 -3.18 -22.93 11.95
CA HIS A 97 -1.90 -23.57 12.26
C HIS A 97 -1.83 -24.01 13.73
N ILE A 98 -2.21 -23.12 14.65
CA ILE A 98 -2.15 -23.36 16.10
C ILE A 98 -3.23 -24.36 16.54
N MET A 99 -4.44 -24.27 15.99
CA MET A 99 -5.57 -25.12 16.40
C MET A 99 -5.56 -26.51 15.75
N HIS A 100 -5.07 -26.64 14.51
CA HIS A 100 -5.07 -27.92 13.79
C HIS A 100 -3.69 -28.59 13.70
N GLY A 101 -2.64 -27.96 14.25
CA GLY A 101 -1.29 -28.55 14.28
C GLY A 101 -0.68 -28.74 12.89
N ARG A 102 -1.06 -27.91 11.92
CA ARG A 102 -0.59 -28.03 10.53
C ARG A 102 0.91 -27.81 10.43
N GLY A 103 1.59 -28.49 9.51
CA GLY A 103 3.04 -28.34 9.34
C GLY A 103 3.40 -26.90 8.96
N ALA A 104 4.52 -26.39 9.49
CA ALA A 104 4.97 -25.03 9.17
C ALA A 104 5.16 -24.84 7.65
N SER A 105 5.66 -25.86 6.93
CA SER A 105 5.83 -25.78 5.47
C SER A 105 4.52 -25.57 4.73
N GLU A 106 3.48 -26.35 5.05
CA GLU A 106 2.18 -26.27 4.38
C GLU A 106 1.56 -24.87 4.56
N VAL A 107 1.67 -24.31 5.77
CA VAL A 107 1.16 -22.98 6.07
C VAL A 107 1.97 -21.90 5.35
N ILE A 108 3.28 -22.09 5.19
CA ILE A 108 4.14 -21.18 4.42
C ILE A 108 3.75 -21.19 2.93
N ASP A 109 3.48 -22.36 2.36
CA ASP A 109 3.08 -22.48 0.96
C ASP A 109 1.70 -21.80 0.70
N GLU A 110 0.76 -21.94 1.63
CA GLU A 110 -0.51 -21.21 1.61
C GLU A 110 -0.32 -19.70 1.73
N LEU A 111 0.60 -19.25 2.59
CA LEU A 111 0.94 -17.84 2.72
C LEU A 111 1.56 -17.27 1.44
N GLU A 112 2.45 -18.01 0.77
CA GLU A 112 3.04 -17.59 -0.50
C GLU A 112 1.96 -17.40 -1.58
N THR A 113 1.04 -18.37 -1.69
CA THR A 113 -0.11 -18.29 -2.61
C THR A 113 -1.01 -17.10 -2.30
N LEU A 114 -1.24 -16.82 -1.01
CA LEU A 114 -2.06 -15.70 -0.56
C LEU A 114 -1.44 -14.36 -0.96
N PHE A 115 -0.15 -14.18 -0.71
CA PHE A 115 0.57 -12.96 -1.06
C PHE A 115 0.65 -12.75 -2.58
N GLU A 116 0.85 -13.80 -3.36
CA GLU A 116 0.82 -13.73 -4.82
C GLU A 116 -0.55 -13.31 -5.36
N ARG A 117 -1.64 -13.88 -4.82
CA ARG A 117 -3.02 -13.49 -5.17
C ARG A 117 -3.28 -12.02 -4.89
N HIS A 118 -2.94 -11.53 -3.70
CA HIS A 118 -3.10 -10.10 -3.34
C HIS A 118 -2.28 -9.19 -4.26
N HIS A 119 -1.09 -9.62 -4.67
CA HIS A 119 -0.29 -8.88 -5.64
C HIS A 119 -0.95 -8.83 -7.02
N GLN A 120 -1.51 -9.94 -7.50
CA GLN A 120 -2.26 -9.96 -8.77
C GLN A 120 -3.50 -9.08 -8.70
N GLU A 121 -4.25 -9.11 -7.59
CA GLU A 121 -5.40 -8.23 -7.36
C GLU A 121 -4.99 -6.75 -7.27
N PHE A 122 -3.82 -6.45 -6.69
CA PHE A 122 -3.26 -5.10 -6.67
C PHE A 122 -2.91 -4.61 -8.09
N LEU A 123 -2.29 -5.47 -8.91
CA LEU A 123 -1.98 -5.16 -10.30
C LEU A 123 -3.22 -5.01 -11.18
N SER A 124 -4.26 -5.84 -10.98
CA SER A 124 -5.52 -5.72 -11.73
C SER A 124 -6.25 -4.42 -11.37
N LYS A 125 -6.38 -4.10 -10.09
CA LYS A 125 -6.96 -2.84 -9.62
C LYS A 125 -6.22 -1.62 -10.16
N ARG A 126 -4.89 -1.68 -10.28
CA ARG A 126 -4.07 -0.63 -10.90
C ARG A 126 -4.19 -0.54 -12.43
N ARG A 127 -4.68 -1.58 -13.10
CA ARG A 127 -4.84 -1.62 -14.57
C ARG A 127 -6.24 -1.18 -15.01
N GLU A 128 -7.23 -1.38 -14.15
CA GLU A 128 -8.64 -1.00 -14.37
C GLU A 128 -8.95 0.46 -13.97
N GLN A 129 -7.96 1.17 -13.44
CA GLN A 129 -7.97 2.56 -12.99
C GLN A 129 -7.11 3.40 -13.93
#